data_AF-A0A1G2RXH1-F1
#
_entry.id   AF-A0A1G2RXH1-F1
#
_cell.length_a   1.000
_cell.length_b   1.000
_cell.length_c   1.000
_cell.angle_alpha   90.00
_cell.angle_beta   90.00
_cell.angle_gamma   90.00
#
_symmetry.space_group_name_H-M   'P 1'
#
loop_
_entity.id
_entity.type
_entity.pdbx_description
1 polymer ?
#
loop_
_entity_poly.entity_id
_entity_poly.type
_entity_poly.pdbx_seq_one_letter_code
_entity_poly.pdbx_strand_id
1 'polypeptide(L)'
;MKILFHKELVSGKWFKLSLAEQLANIGSEVSRANRWQGKDEKLFQGAIYRALELFDLTMGDARWHGRLREIARVREIFCDAVFGGREYKSSFQDIIRYFDQFAFAARK
;
A
#
# COMPACT_ATOMS: atom_id res chain seq x y z
N MET A 1 -7.57 16.51 -9.58
CA MET A 1 -6.12 16.73 -9.39
C MET A 1 -5.56 15.51 -8.67
N LYS A 2 -4.74 14.67 -9.33
CA LYS A 2 -4.06 13.54 -8.66
C LYS A 2 -2.98 14.12 -7.75
N ILE A 3 -3.13 14.04 -6.44
CA ILE A 3 -2.07 14.43 -5.51
C ILE A 3 -0.98 13.35 -5.61
N LEU A 4 0.19 13.73 -6.10
CA LEU A 4 1.34 12.84 -6.22
C LEU A 4 2.29 13.13 -5.05
N PHE A 5 2.34 12.23 -4.07
CA PHE A 5 3.19 12.39 -2.89
C PHE A 5 4.61 11.92 -3.17
N HIS A 6 4.78 10.99 -4.10
CA HIS A 6 6.09 10.49 -4.51
C HIS A 6 6.47 10.95 -5.92
N LYS A 7 6.95 12.20 -6.04
CA LYS A 7 7.36 12.81 -7.31
C LYS A 7 8.40 11.98 -8.09
N GLU A 8 9.31 11.32 -7.37
CA GLU A 8 10.34 10.44 -7.95
C GLU A 8 9.77 9.12 -8.50
N LEU A 9 8.63 8.63 -8.00
CA LEU A 9 8.06 7.36 -8.46
C LEU A 9 7.40 7.49 -9.83
N VAL A 10 6.89 8.69 -10.12
CA VAL A 10 6.36 9.06 -11.45
C VAL A 10 7.47 9.13 -12.50
N SER A 11 8.75 9.28 -12.10
CA SER A 11 9.90 9.25 -13.01
C SER A 11 10.23 7.86 -13.58
N GLY A 12 9.44 6.83 -13.22
CA GLY A 12 9.59 5.48 -13.75
C GLY A 12 10.40 4.53 -12.86
N LYS A 13 11.01 5.03 -11.78
CA LYS A 13 11.76 4.19 -10.82
C LYS A 13 10.88 3.11 -10.18
N TRP A 14 9.61 3.41 -9.91
CA TRP A 14 8.67 2.43 -9.33
C TRP A 14 8.50 1.19 -10.22
N PHE A 15 8.41 1.39 -11.53
CA PHE A 15 8.23 0.32 -12.52
C PHE A 15 9.52 -0.49 -12.77
N LYS A 16 10.64 -0.14 -12.12
CA LYS A 16 11.87 -0.96 -12.13
C LYS A 16 11.93 -1.94 -10.96
N LEU A 17 11.19 -1.67 -9.88
CA LEU A 17 11.09 -2.56 -8.75
C LEU A 17 10.40 -3.88 -9.15
N SER A 18 10.80 -4.97 -8.52
CA SER A 18 10.06 -6.23 -8.53
C SER A 18 8.70 -6.07 -7.83
N LEU A 19 7.77 -7.01 -8.07
CA LEU A 19 6.48 -6.99 -7.38
C LEU A 19 6.66 -7.08 -5.85
N ALA A 20 7.61 -7.89 -5.38
CA ALA A 20 7.89 -8.02 -3.94
C ALA A 20 8.37 -6.69 -3.33
N GLU A 21 9.27 -5.96 -4.01
CA GLU A 21 9.71 -4.65 -3.56
C GLU A 21 8.58 -3.61 -3.57
N GLN A 22 7.74 -3.59 -4.62
CA GLN A 22 6.58 -2.70 -4.67
C GLN A 22 5.62 -2.96 -3.49
N LEU A 23 5.28 -4.23 -3.24
CA LEU A 23 4.41 -4.62 -2.13
C LEU A 23 5.07 -4.35 -0.76
N ALA A 24 6.37 -4.56 -0.60
CA ALA A 24 7.10 -4.22 0.62
C ALA A 24 7.06 -2.71 0.94
N ASN A 25 7.19 -1.87 -0.10
CA ASN A 25 7.08 -0.41 0.06
C ASN A 25 5.66 0.01 0.42
N ILE A 26 4.63 -0.59 -0.20
CA ILE A 26 3.23 -0.40 0.21
C ILE A 26 3.05 -0.77 1.70
N GLY A 27 3.56 -1.93 2.11
CA GLY A 27 3.49 -2.40 3.50
C GLY A 27 4.11 -1.43 4.52
N SER A 28 5.14 -0.69 4.12
CA SER A 28 5.74 0.35 4.96
C SER A 28 4.77 1.52 5.21
N GLU A 29 3.98 1.90 4.20
CA GLU A 29 2.95 2.93 4.35
C GLU A 29 1.72 2.45 5.14
N VAL A 30 1.33 1.18 4.98
CA VAL A 30 0.32 0.55 5.83
C VAL A 30 0.76 0.56 7.29
N SER A 31 2.02 0.19 7.56
CA SER A 31 2.59 0.22 8.91
C SER A 31 2.63 1.63 9.51
N ARG A 32 2.92 2.65 8.68
CA ARG A 32 2.84 4.06 9.11
C ARG A 32 1.41 4.49 9.42
N ALA A 33 0.43 4.08 8.62
CA ALA A 33 -0.98 4.36 8.89
C ALA A 33 -1.41 3.77 10.24
N ASN A 34 -1.12 2.49 10.47
CA ASN A 34 -1.37 1.83 11.76
C ASN A 34 -0.71 2.57 12.95
N ARG A 35 0.55 2.99 12.77
CA ARG A 35 1.32 3.67 13.82
C ARG A 35 0.66 4.97 14.29
N TRP A 36 0.10 5.74 13.36
CA TRP A 36 -0.42 7.09 13.60
C TRP A 36 -1.94 7.15 13.79
N GLN A 37 -2.66 6.05 13.52
CA GLN A 37 -4.09 5.94 13.78
C GLN A 37 -4.40 6.33 15.24
N GLY A 38 -5.33 7.26 15.42
CA GLY A 38 -5.76 7.76 16.73
C GLY A 38 -4.71 8.57 17.50
N LYS A 39 -3.56 8.88 16.90
CA LYS A 39 -2.46 9.65 17.53
C LYS A 39 -2.20 10.98 16.85
N ASP A 40 -2.08 10.97 15.53
CA ASP A 40 -1.88 12.18 14.72
C ASP A 40 -2.59 12.03 13.39
N GLU A 41 -3.69 12.77 13.23
CA GLU A 41 -4.56 12.68 12.06
C GLU A 41 -3.84 13.09 10.78
N LYS A 42 -2.95 14.08 10.83
CA LYS A 42 -2.23 14.55 9.65
C LYS A 42 -1.24 13.49 9.17
N LEU A 43 -0.52 12.86 10.08
CA LEU A 43 0.41 11.79 9.75
C LEU A 43 -0.31 10.51 9.31
N PHE A 44 -1.46 10.22 9.91
CA PHE A 44 -2.33 9.11 9.51
C PHE A 44 -2.84 9.28 8.08
N GLN A 45 -3.49 10.41 7.77
CA GLN A 45 -3.98 10.74 6.43
C GLN A 45 -2.84 10.74 5.40
N GLY A 46 -1.68 11.32 5.76
CA GLY A 46 -0.50 11.33 4.90
C GLY A 46 0.03 9.92 4.57
N ALA A 47 -0.08 8.96 5.49
CA ALA A 47 0.27 7.56 5.22
C ALA A 47 -0.79 6.86 4.36
N ILE A 48 -2.07 7.13 4.58
CA ILE A 48 -3.17 6.59 3.76
C ILE A 48 -3.00 6.99 2.31
N TYR A 49 -2.83 8.28 2.02
CA TYR A 49 -2.73 8.76 0.65
C TYR A 49 -1.50 8.20 -0.07
N ARG A 50 -0.37 8.09 0.65
CA ARG A 50 0.83 7.46 0.12
C ARG A 50 0.62 5.97 -0.19
N ALA A 51 0.01 5.21 0.71
CA ALA A 51 -0.31 3.80 0.45
C ALA A 51 -1.22 3.64 -0.79
N LEU A 52 -2.27 4.45 -0.91
CA LEU A 52 -3.18 4.43 -2.06
C LEU A 52 -2.49 4.81 -3.37
N GLU A 53 -1.60 5.81 -3.34
CA GLU A 53 -0.78 6.16 -4.51
C GLU A 53 0.09 4.98 -4.96
N LEU A 54 0.76 4.29 -4.01
CA LEU A 54 1.60 3.14 -4.33
C LEU A 54 0.77 1.96 -4.87
N PHE A 55 -0.42 1.71 -4.32
CA PHE A 55 -1.36 0.73 -4.88
C PHE A 55 -1.73 1.07 -6.32
N ASP A 56 -2.12 2.32 -6.58
CA ASP A 56 -2.55 2.74 -7.90
C ASP A 56 -1.38 2.68 -8.91
N LEU A 57 -0.16 2.99 -8.49
CA LEU A 57 1.05 2.83 -9.31
C LEU A 57 1.33 1.35 -9.62
N THR A 58 1.23 0.46 -8.64
CA THR A 58 1.42 -0.99 -8.84
C THR A 58 0.32 -1.60 -9.71
N MET A 59 -0.95 -1.17 -9.57
CA MET A 59 -2.04 -1.59 -10.45
C MET A 59 -1.89 -1.06 -11.88
N GLY A 60 -1.25 0.11 -12.06
CA GLY A 60 -0.95 0.67 -13.37
C GLY A 60 0.29 0.05 -14.05
N ASP A 61 1.01 -0.82 -13.37
CA ASP A 61 2.20 -1.49 -13.91
C ASP A 61 1.79 -2.62 -14.87
N ALA A 62 2.18 -2.47 -16.14
CA ALA A 62 1.71 -3.38 -17.16
C ALA A 62 2.15 -4.84 -16.96
N ARG A 63 3.23 -5.06 -16.21
CA ARG A 63 3.77 -6.37 -15.87
C ARG A 63 2.80 -7.18 -15.00
N TRP A 64 1.91 -6.51 -14.26
CA TRP A 64 1.04 -7.12 -13.25
C TRP A 64 -0.44 -7.23 -13.65
N HIS A 65 -0.80 -7.00 -14.92
CA HIS A 65 -2.20 -7.08 -15.37
C HIS A 65 -2.87 -8.44 -15.05
N GLY A 66 -2.12 -9.55 -15.06
CA GLY A 66 -2.62 -10.88 -14.68
C GLY A 66 -2.82 -11.09 -13.17
N ARG A 67 -2.44 -10.11 -12.32
CA ARG A 67 -2.46 -10.17 -10.84
C ARG A 67 -3.30 -9.06 -10.22
N LEU A 68 -4.00 -8.25 -11.02
CA LEU A 68 -4.74 -7.08 -10.53
C LEU A 68 -5.81 -7.43 -9.50
N ARG A 69 -6.41 -8.62 -9.57
CA ARG A 69 -7.43 -9.04 -8.62
C ARG A 69 -6.91 -9.04 -7.18
N GLU A 70 -5.72 -9.59 -6.97
CA GLU A 70 -5.10 -9.66 -5.63
C GLU A 70 -4.67 -8.27 -5.15
N ILE A 71 -4.03 -7.50 -6.02
CA ILE A 71 -3.56 -6.14 -5.70
C ILE A 71 -4.76 -5.23 -5.35
N ALA A 72 -5.82 -5.26 -6.16
CA ALA A 72 -7.05 -4.52 -5.92
C ALA A 72 -7.74 -4.99 -4.63
N ARG A 73 -7.79 -6.30 -4.37
CA ARG A 73 -8.40 -6.84 -3.15
C ARG A 73 -7.70 -6.35 -1.89
N VAL A 74 -6.37 -6.37 -1.87
CA VAL A 74 -5.63 -5.87 -0.70
C VAL A 74 -5.77 -4.35 -0.55
N ARG A 75 -5.87 -3.60 -1.65
CA ARG A 75 -6.23 -2.17 -1.62
C ARG A 75 -7.62 -1.94 -1.02
N GLU A 76 -8.62 -2.74 -1.36
CA GLU A 76 -9.97 -2.70 -0.77
C GLU A 76 -9.95 -3.00 0.74
N ILE A 77 -9.24 -4.06 1.15
CA ILE A 77 -9.08 -4.45 2.56
C ILE A 77 -8.37 -3.33 3.35
N PHE A 78 -7.37 -2.67 2.75
CA PHE A 78 -6.73 -1.50 3.34
C PHE A 78 -7.71 -0.35 3.56
N CYS A 79 -8.54 0.00 2.57
CA CYS A 79 -9.58 1.00 2.74
C CYS A 79 -10.58 0.60 3.84
N ASP A 80 -11.01 -0.65 3.89
CA ASP A 80 -11.90 -1.14 4.94
C ASP A 80 -11.28 -0.93 6.33
N ALA A 81 -10.01 -1.32 6.53
CA ALA A 81 -9.29 -1.08 7.79
C ALA A 81 -9.18 0.41 8.15
N VAL A 82 -8.94 1.28 7.17
CA VAL A 82 -8.93 2.75 7.37
C VAL A 82 -10.27 3.26 7.89
N PHE A 83 -11.39 2.71 7.41
CA PHE A 83 -12.75 3.06 7.84
C PHE A 83 -13.29 2.21 8.99
N GLY A 84 -12.41 1.53 9.74
CA GLY A 84 -12.76 0.79 10.95
C GLY A 84 -13.19 -0.66 10.73
N GLY A 85 -12.96 -1.22 9.55
CA GLY A 85 -13.05 -2.66 9.29
C GLY A 85 -14.47 -3.22 9.29
N ARG A 86 -15.47 -2.48 8.80
CA ARG A 86 -16.88 -2.90 8.93
C ARG A 86 -17.30 -3.93 7.89
N GLU A 87 -16.79 -3.84 6.67
CA GLU A 87 -17.24 -4.67 5.55
C GLU A 87 -16.56 -6.05 5.58
N TYR A 88 -15.25 -6.06 5.76
CA TYR A 88 -14.44 -7.28 5.69
C TYR A 88 -13.81 -7.68 7.04
N LYS A 89 -14.12 -6.94 8.12
CA LYS A 89 -13.49 -7.13 9.45
C LYS A 89 -11.97 -6.96 9.39
N SER A 90 -11.51 -6.07 8.52
CA SER A 90 -10.09 -5.85 8.28
C SER A 90 -9.45 -5.05 9.41
N SER A 91 -8.24 -5.45 9.82
CA SER A 91 -7.37 -4.67 10.69
C SER A 91 -6.04 -4.36 10.02
N PHE A 92 -5.38 -3.27 10.44
CA PHE A 92 -4.03 -2.99 9.95
C PHE A 92 -3.05 -4.11 10.26
N GLN A 93 -3.14 -4.76 11.43
CA GLN A 93 -2.28 -5.88 11.79
C GLN A 93 -2.38 -7.04 10.79
N ASP A 94 -3.56 -7.38 10.31
CA ASP A 94 -3.74 -8.46 9.32
C ASP A 94 -3.04 -8.12 8.00
N ILE A 95 -3.19 -6.88 7.57
CA ILE A 95 -2.62 -6.38 6.32
C ILE A 95 -1.10 -6.28 6.43
N ILE A 96 -0.57 -5.82 7.56
CA ILE A 96 0.88 -5.77 7.82
C ILE A 96 1.48 -7.18 7.74
N ARG A 97 0.85 -8.19 8.36
CA ARG A 97 1.32 -9.59 8.28
C ARG A 97 1.40 -10.11 6.85
N TYR A 98 0.44 -9.74 6.00
CA TYR A 98 0.48 -10.05 4.56
C TYR A 98 1.68 -9.37 3.88
N PHE A 99 1.90 -8.08 4.13
CA PHE A 99 3.00 -7.34 3.50
C PHE A 99 4.40 -7.71 3.99
N ASP A 100 4.54 -8.15 5.24
CA ASP A 100 5.83 -8.56 5.82
C ASP A 100 6.48 -9.72 5.04
N GLN A 101 5.66 -10.60 4.44
CA GLN A 101 6.15 -11.68 3.59
C GLN A 101 6.89 -11.14 2.36
N PHE A 102 6.39 -10.05 1.77
CA PHE A 102 7.02 -9.41 0.63
C PHE A 102 8.23 -8.57 1.05
N ALA A 103 8.19 -7.95 2.23
CA ALA A 103 9.38 -7.28 2.78
C ALA A 103 10.54 -8.26 3.02
N PHE A 104 10.24 -9.49 3.44
CA PHE A 104 11.25 -10.55 3.52
C PHE A 104 11.71 -11.01 2.14
N ALA A 105 10.79 -11.26 1.20
CA ALA A 105 11.12 -11.69 -0.15
C ALA A 105 11.95 -10.66 -0.93
N ALA A 106 11.75 -9.36 -0.68
CA ALA A 106 12.47 -8.26 -1.33
C ALA A 106 13.93 -8.11 -0.88
N ARG A 107 14.36 -8.80 0.19
CA ARG A 107 15.73 -8.73 0.74
C ARG A 107 16.63 -9.88 0.27
N LYS A 108 16.19 -10.69 -0.68
CA LYS A 108 16.93 -11.84 -1.21
C LYS A 108 17.84 -11.46 -2.38
#